data_AF-A0A366HIY0-F1
#
_entry.id   AF-A0A366HIY0-F1
#
_cell.length_a   1.000
_cell.length_b   1.000
_cell.length_c   1.000
_cell.angle_alpha   90.00
_cell.angle_beta   90.00
_cell.angle_gamma   90.00
#
_symmetry.space_group_name_H-M   'P 1'
#
loop_
_entity.id
_entity.type
_entity.pdbx_description
1 polymer ?
#
loop_
_entity_poly.entity_id
_entity_poly.type
_entity_poly.pdbx_seq_one_letter_code
_entity_poly.pdbx_strand_id
1 'polypeptide(L)'
;MSEERHATCRICSQLSAHQSGCQTHGRREEDTFLPKIAEELNHVRTIRPDRASSPELKRCPVCGTHYLFQDTYEYFATGSEDTQTLTRLSDEEVAKL
;
A
#
# COMPACT_ATOMS: atom_id res chain seq x y z
N MET A 1 -13.87 16.17 0.65
CA MET A 1 -12.88 17.18 0.16
C MET A 1 -11.44 16.64 0.00
N SER A 2 -11.15 15.36 0.30
CA SER A 2 -9.80 14.78 0.11
C SER A 2 -9.55 14.16 -1.27
N GLU A 3 -10.61 13.97 -2.06
CA GLU A 3 -10.54 13.34 -3.37
C GLU A 3 -9.92 14.27 -4.44
N GLU A 4 -10.26 15.56 -4.49
CA GLU A 4 -9.66 16.46 -5.49
C GLU A 4 -8.16 16.74 -5.29
N ARG A 5 -7.68 16.70 -4.03
CA ARG A 5 -6.28 17.00 -3.70
C ARG A 5 -5.31 15.94 -4.18
N HIS A 6 -5.76 14.68 -4.27
CA HIS A 6 -4.90 13.60 -4.75
C HIS A 6 -4.74 13.61 -6.27
N ALA A 7 -5.70 14.17 -7.01
CA ALA A 7 -5.74 14.12 -8.47
C ALA A 7 -4.69 15.08 -9.09
N THR A 8 -4.42 16.19 -8.40
CA THR A 8 -3.42 17.19 -8.80
C THR A 8 -2.06 16.97 -8.13
N CYS A 9 -1.95 16.02 -7.21
CA CYS A 9 -0.72 15.74 -6.47
C CYS A 9 0.25 14.92 -7.33
N ARG A 10 1.51 15.34 -7.42
CA ARG A 10 2.56 14.61 -8.20
C ARG A 10 2.81 13.17 -7.73
N ILE A 11 2.57 12.88 -6.45
CA ILE A 11 2.74 11.54 -5.87
C ILE A 11 1.46 10.74 -6.09
N CYS A 12 0.33 11.25 -5.62
CA CYS A 12 -0.93 10.51 -5.68
C CYS A 12 -1.54 10.39 -7.07
N SER A 13 -1.18 11.25 -8.03
CA SER A 13 -1.58 11.10 -9.43
C SER A 13 -0.90 9.90 -10.11
N GLN A 14 0.25 9.47 -9.60
CA GLN A 14 0.97 8.28 -10.05
C GLN A 14 0.54 7.01 -9.28
N LEU A 15 -0.31 7.16 -8.26
CA LEU A 15 -0.83 6.04 -7.48
C LEU A 15 -2.30 5.81 -7.82
N SER A 16 -2.67 4.57 -8.10
CA SER A 16 -4.10 4.20 -8.22
C SER A 16 -4.76 4.17 -6.84
N ALA A 17 -6.09 4.16 -6.81
CA ALA A 17 -6.84 3.98 -5.57
C ALA A 17 -6.56 2.63 -4.91
N HIS A 18 -6.22 1.61 -5.70
CA HIS A 18 -5.78 0.30 -5.23
C HIS A 18 -4.70 -0.21 -6.16
N GLN A 19 -3.58 -0.69 -5.59
CA GLN A 19 -2.48 -1.32 -6.32
C GLN A 19 -1.98 -2.50 -5.52
N SER A 20 -1.53 -3.53 -6.22
CA SER A 20 -0.86 -4.67 -5.62
C SER A 20 0.41 -4.99 -6.40
N GLY A 21 1.43 -5.41 -5.66
CA GLY A 21 2.61 -6.10 -6.17
C GLY A 21 2.61 -7.51 -5.59
N CYS A 22 3.02 -8.49 -6.37
CA CYS A 22 3.19 -9.86 -5.93
C CYS A 22 4.59 -10.31 -6.33
N GLN A 23 5.32 -10.91 -5.40
CA GLN A 23 6.61 -11.52 -5.66
C GLN A 23 6.51 -13.02 -5.43
N THR A 24 6.57 -13.79 -6.51
CA THR A 24 6.43 -15.23 -6.49
C THR A 24 7.83 -15.84 -6.48
N HIS A 25 8.29 -16.30 -5.31
CA HIS A 25 9.59 -16.95 -5.15
C HIS A 25 9.60 -18.30 -5.88
N GLY A 26 10.02 -18.26 -7.16
CA GLY A 26 10.03 -19.39 -8.08
C GLY A 26 9.71 -19.01 -9.53
N ARG A 27 9.07 -17.84 -9.73
CA ARG A 27 8.68 -17.33 -11.05
C ARG A 27 8.89 -15.82 -11.16
N ARG A 28 10.16 -15.41 -11.22
CA ARG A 28 10.56 -13.99 -11.29
C ARG A 28 9.99 -13.20 -12.46
N GLU A 29 9.56 -13.90 -13.51
CA GLU A 29 8.94 -13.30 -14.69
C GLU A 29 7.54 -12.76 -14.41
N GLU A 30 6.88 -13.23 -13.35
CA GLU A 30 5.55 -12.80 -12.91
C GLU A 30 5.63 -11.76 -11.75
N ASP A 31 6.83 -11.45 -11.25
CA ASP A 31 7.03 -10.52 -10.14
C ASP A 31 6.53 -9.12 -10.53
N THR A 32 5.54 -8.63 -9.79
CA THR A 32 4.99 -7.29 -9.92
C THR A 32 5.35 -6.49 -8.67
N PHE A 33 5.84 -5.26 -8.86
CA PHE A 33 6.25 -4.39 -7.77
C PHE A 33 5.33 -3.18 -7.66
N LEU A 34 5.15 -2.70 -6.45
CA LEU A 34 4.54 -1.38 -6.24
C LEU A 34 5.42 -0.30 -6.90
N PRO A 35 4.81 0.76 -7.44
CA PRO A 35 5.58 1.85 -8.03
C PRO A 35 6.45 2.50 -6.96
N LYS A 36 7.70 2.86 -7.30
CA LYS A 36 8.67 3.50 -6.38
C LYS A 36 8.12 4.73 -5.65
N ILE A 37 7.17 5.43 -6.28
CA ILE A 37 6.47 6.59 -5.70
C ILE A 37 5.67 6.23 -4.42
N ALA A 38 5.36 4.95 -4.18
CA ALA A 38 4.76 4.47 -2.94
C ALA A 38 5.75 4.50 -1.76
N GLU A 39 7.05 4.40 -2.03
CA GLU A 39 8.11 4.52 -1.01
C GLU A 39 8.28 5.97 -0.53
N GLU A 40 7.88 6.95 -1.34
CA GLU A 40 7.86 8.39 -0.98
C GLU A 40 6.74 8.74 0.02
N LEU A 41 5.84 7.80 0.31
CA LEU A 41 4.80 8.00 1.32
C LEU A 41 5.37 7.88 2.73
N ASN A 42 5.10 8.87 3.58
CA ASN A 42 5.56 8.83 4.96
C ASN A 42 4.76 7.81 5.76
N HIS A 43 5.45 6.94 6.48
CA HIS A 43 4.84 6.11 7.51
C HIS A 43 4.27 6.99 8.63
N VAL A 44 3.01 6.76 8.99
CA VAL A 44 2.32 7.46 10.08
C VAL A 44 2.27 6.57 11.32
N ARG A 45 1.76 5.35 11.16
CA ARG A 45 1.61 4.37 12.24
C ARG A 45 1.33 2.98 11.68
N THR A 46 1.69 1.95 12.42
CA THR A 46 1.28 0.57 12.13
C THR A 46 -0.05 0.27 12.81
N ILE A 47 -1.00 -0.26 12.05
CA ILE A 47 -2.31 -0.69 12.48
C ILE A 47 -2.23 -2.17 12.85
N ARG A 48 -2.61 -2.51 14.09
CA ARG A 48 -2.63 -3.88 14.61
C ARG A 48 -1.26 -4.60 14.47
N PRO A 49 -0.20 -4.11 15.14
CA PRO A 49 1.13 -4.74 15.13
C PRO A 49 1.15 -6.18 15.71
N ASP A 50 0.07 -6.62 16.34
CA ASP A 50 -0.10 -7.94 16.94
C ASP A 50 -0.47 -9.03 15.90
N ARG A 51 -0.74 -8.65 14.65
CA ARG A 51 -1.12 -9.56 13.56
C ARG A 51 0.10 -9.86 12.68
N ALA A 52 0.14 -11.09 12.16
CA ALA A 52 1.17 -11.52 11.21
C ALA A 52 1.27 -10.62 9.96
N SER A 53 0.13 -10.11 9.48
CA SER A 53 0.08 -8.99 8.53
C SER A 53 -0.26 -7.74 9.33
N SER A 54 0.72 -6.84 9.47
CA SER A 54 0.63 -5.62 10.26
C SER A 54 0.46 -4.42 9.32
N PRO A 55 -0.79 -4.07 8.91
CA PRO A 55 -1.03 -2.97 8.00
C PRO A 55 -0.35 -1.69 8.45
N GLU A 56 0.27 -0.96 7.54
CA GLU A 56 0.88 0.33 7.81
C GLU A 56 0.05 1.46 7.23
N LEU A 57 -0.30 2.44 8.06
CA LEU A 57 -0.90 3.67 7.59
C LEU A 57 0.22 4.60 7.09
N LYS A 58 0.21 4.86 5.79
CA LYS A 58 1.11 5.81 5.13
C LYS A 58 0.35 7.07 4.73
N ARG A 59 1.03 8.21 4.68
CA ARG A 59 0.46 9.50 4.29
C ARG A 59 1.35 10.19 3.28
N CYS A 60 0.73 10.69 2.23
CA CYS A 60 1.42 11.50 1.23
C CYS A 60 1.93 12.80 1.86
N PRO A 61 3.25 13.10 1.79
CA PRO A 61 3.80 14.35 2.32
C PRO A 61 3.30 15.61 1.60
N VAL A 62 2.82 15.47 0.36
CA VAL A 62 2.44 16.60 -0.49
C VAL A 62 0.99 17.02 -0.30
N CYS A 63 0.05 16.07 -0.38
CA CYS A 63 -1.39 16.36 -0.31
C CYS A 63 -2.06 15.88 0.99
N GLY A 64 -1.35 15.12 1.83
CA GLY A 64 -1.90 14.59 3.07
C GLY A 64 -2.84 13.39 2.91
N THR A 65 -2.99 12.82 1.71
CA THR A 65 -3.83 11.63 1.47
C THR A 65 -3.27 10.41 2.20
N HIS A 66 -4.16 9.64 2.83
CA HIS A 66 -3.81 8.43 3.54
C HIS A 66 -3.90 7.20 2.64
N TYR A 67 -2.98 6.27 2.86
CA TYR A 67 -2.91 4.99 2.20
C TYR A 67 -2.69 3.90 3.24
N LEU A 68 -3.39 2.79 3.10
CA LEU A 68 -3.15 1.57 3.83
C LEU A 68 -2.19 0.70 3.01
N PHE A 69 -1.02 0.44 3.56
CA PHE A 69 -0.08 -0.53 3.03
C PHE A 69 -0.24 -1.84 3.80
N GLN A 70 -0.35 -2.95 3.08
CA GLN A 70 -0.49 -4.29 3.65
C GLN A 70 0.46 -5.22 2.93
N ASP A 71 1.34 -5.87 3.67
CA ASP A 71 2.10 -7.01 3.21
C ASP A 71 1.42 -8.30 3.69
N THR A 72 1.26 -9.26 2.78
CA THR A 72 0.75 -10.59 3.09
C THR A 72 1.74 -11.58 2.52
N TYR A 73 2.27 -12.42 3.40
CA TYR A 73 3.14 -13.51 3.01
C TYR A 73 2.35 -14.81 3.01
N GLU A 74 2.25 -15.44 1.84
CA GLU A 74 1.57 -16.71 1.66
C GLU A 74 2.58 -17.80 1.29
N TYR A 75 2.41 -18.97 1.91
CA TYR A 75 3.24 -20.13 1.64
C TYR A 75 2.40 -21.22 0.97
N PHE A 76 2.78 -21.60 -0.24
CA PHE A 76 2.18 -22.66 -1.03
C PHE A 76 3.11 -23.86 -1.13
N ALA A 77 2.55 -25.02 -1.52
CA ALA A 77 3.36 -26.22 -1.76
C ALA A 77 4.38 -26.03 -2.90
N THR A 78 4.15 -25.06 -3.79
CA THR A 78 4.96 -24.76 -4.96
C THR A 78 5.94 -23.59 -4.77
N GLY A 79 5.94 -22.94 -3.60
CA GLY A 79 6.77 -21.77 -3.33
C GLY A 79 6.10 -20.81 -2.34
N SER A 80 6.64 -19.60 -2.23
CA SER A 80 6.06 -18.54 -1.40
C SER A 80 5.75 -17.32 -2.24
N GLU A 81 4.70 -16.61 -1.87
CA GLU A 81 4.24 -15.39 -2.52
C GLU A 81 4.20 -14.27 -1.49
N ASP A 82 4.95 -13.19 -1.77
CA ASP A 82 4.88 -11.95 -0.99
C ASP A 82 4.00 -10.96 -1.75
N THR A 83 2.81 -10.71 -1.21
CA THR A 83 1.84 -9.78 -1.82
C THR A 83 1.79 -8.49 -1.03
N GLN A 84 2.13 -7.40 -1.69
CA GLN A 84 2.11 -6.05 -1.15
C GLN A 84 0.97 -5.27 -1.77
N THR A 85 0.03 -4.82 -0.96
CA THR A 85 -1.16 -4.10 -1.40
C THR A 85 -1.15 -2.68 -0.83
N LEU A 86 -1.40 -1.69 -1.67
CA LEU A 86 -1.54 -0.30 -1.30
C LEU A 86 -2.94 0.19 -1.68
N THR A 87 -3.74 0.52 -0.67
CA THR A 87 -5.11 1.01 -0.85
C THR A 87 -5.24 2.43 -0.35
N ARG A 88 -5.78 3.33 -1.17
CA ARG A 88 -6.09 4.70 -0.79
C ARG A 88 -7.27 4.68 0.19
N LEU A 89 -7.11 5.37 1.31
CA LEU A 89 -8.18 5.53 2.29
C LEU A 89 -8.83 6.90 2.18
N SER A 90 -10.14 6.94 2.36
CA SER A 90 -10.88 8.16 2.65
C SER A 90 -10.72 8.53 4.13
N ASP A 91 -11.00 9.79 4.49
CA ASP A 91 -10.94 10.24 5.88
C ASP A 91 -11.84 9.41 6.82
N GLU A 92 -12.98 8.92 6.33
CA GLU A 92 -13.89 8.06 7.08
C GLU A 92 -13.28 6.69 7.40
N GLU A 93 -12.56 6.09 6.45
CA GLU A 93 -11.88 4.81 6.66
C GLU A 93 -10.71 4.96 7.62
N VAL A 94 -9.96 6.07 7.53
CA VAL A 94 -8.88 6.39 8.47
C VAL A 94 -9.41 6.56 9.90
N ALA A 95 -10.60 7.16 10.07
CA ALA A 95 -11.22 7.33 11.38
C ALA A 95 -11.66 6.02 12.04
N LYS A 96 -11.84 4.94 11.27
CA LYS A 96 -12.21 3.61 11.78
C LYS A 96 -11.00 2.74 12.19
N LEU A 97 -9.77 3.17 11.86
CA LEU A 97 -8.52 2.46 12.17
C LEU A 97 -7.99 2.79 13.57
#